data_AF-A0A926ALX7-F1
#
_entry.id   AF-A0A926ALX7-F1
#
_cell.length_a   1.000
_cell.length_b   1.000
_cell.length_c   1.000
_cell.angle_alpha   90.00
_cell.angle_beta   90.00
_cell.angle_gamma   90.00
#
_symmetry.space_group_name_H-M   'P 1'
#
loop_
_entity.id
_entity.type
_entity.pdbx_description
1 polymer ?
#
loop_
_entity_poly.entity_id
_entity_poly.type
_entity_poly.pdbx_seq_one_letter_code
_entity_poly.pdbx_strand_id
1 'polypeptide(L)'
;MTQTTTSEKQIFTIPEDWVVVGLGFLIIILALVGLVLPVPAFGWQNGTELIDKVLSVNNLLKIIYQFLLVLVVALMGALLLRKPIKTYLYVFPAIYILSVLALILAGNKQVKALNLEAVIFSLSIGLLIGNVFKLPEWFRAALTTELFVKIGLVLLGTTVIFSDILKAGLLGLVQALVVVISVWYFAFWLCKKLKVDE
;
A
#
# COMPACT_ATOMS: atom_id res chain seq x y z
N MET A 1 -22.81 36.49 -38.20
CA MET A 1 -22.85 35.31 -37.32
C MET A 1 -21.68 35.43 -36.34
N THR A 2 -21.94 35.99 -35.16
CA THR A 2 -20.92 36.32 -34.15
C THR A 2 -20.65 35.08 -33.31
N GLN A 3 -19.43 34.53 -33.41
CA GLN A 3 -19.02 33.39 -32.57
C GLN A 3 -18.76 33.91 -31.16
N THR A 4 -19.64 33.55 -30.22
CA THR A 4 -19.41 33.73 -28.78
C THR A 4 -18.37 32.73 -28.32
N THR A 5 -17.15 33.19 -28.06
CA THR A 5 -16.10 32.45 -27.37
C THR A 5 -16.44 32.39 -25.88
N THR A 6 -17.09 31.32 -25.45
CA THR A 6 -17.20 30.99 -24.02
C THR A 6 -15.80 30.71 -23.48
N SER A 7 -15.28 31.64 -22.69
CA SER A 7 -14.06 31.46 -21.90
C SER A 7 -14.31 30.33 -20.89
N GLU A 8 -13.82 29.12 -21.20
CA GLU A 8 -13.70 28.05 -20.22
C GLU A 8 -12.74 28.53 -19.13
N LYS A 9 -13.27 28.76 -17.93
CA LYS A 9 -12.46 28.94 -16.72
C LYS A 9 -11.54 27.74 -16.62
N GLN A 10 -10.24 27.93 -16.85
CA GLN A 10 -9.23 26.91 -16.60
C GLN A 10 -9.21 26.62 -15.10
N ILE A 11 -9.90 25.56 -14.71
CA ILE A 11 -10.00 25.12 -13.33
C ILE A 11 -8.62 24.60 -12.94
N PHE A 12 -7.93 25.29 -12.04
CA PHE A 12 -6.64 24.84 -11.51
C PHE A 12 -6.83 23.48 -10.82
N THR A 13 -6.43 22.41 -11.50
CA THR A 13 -6.37 21.05 -10.95
C THR A 13 -4.94 20.77 -10.52
N ILE A 14 -4.74 20.45 -9.24
CA ILE A 14 -3.42 20.04 -8.77
C ILE A 14 -3.11 18.68 -9.42
N PRO A 15 -1.94 18.53 -10.09
CA PRO A 15 -1.52 17.25 -10.64
C PRO A 15 -1.42 16.19 -9.53
N GLU A 16 -1.85 14.97 -9.83
CA GLU A 16 -1.91 13.86 -8.87
C GLU A 16 -0.56 13.61 -8.18
N ASP A 17 0.55 13.75 -8.91
CA ASP A 17 1.90 13.60 -8.37
C ASP A 17 2.19 14.53 -7.19
N TRP A 18 1.78 15.79 -7.29
CA TRP A 18 1.98 16.76 -6.22
C TRP A 18 1.06 16.51 -5.04
N VAL A 19 -0.14 15.98 -5.27
CA VAL A 19 -1.02 15.54 -4.19
C VAL A 19 -0.40 14.38 -3.42
N VAL A 20 0.13 13.37 -4.12
CA VAL A 20 0.80 12.22 -3.49
C VAL A 20 1.96 12.69 -2.62
N VAL A 21 2.84 13.54 -3.17
CA VAL A 21 4.00 14.07 -2.44
C VAL A 21 3.54 14.85 -1.21
N GLY A 22 2.53 15.72 -1.36
CA GLY A 22 1.96 16.47 -0.25
C GLY A 22 1.38 15.58 0.86
N LEU A 23 0.62 14.52 0.51
CA LEU A 23 0.08 13.57 1.48
C LEU A 23 1.18 12.75 2.16
N GLY A 24 2.21 12.33 1.42
CA GLY A 24 3.38 11.65 2.00
C GLY A 24 4.09 12.51 3.03
N PHE A 25 4.39 13.76 2.69
CA PHE A 25 4.99 14.73 3.62
C PHE A 25 4.10 15.03 4.82
N LEU A 26 2.78 15.12 4.62
CA LEU A 26 1.83 15.30 5.71
C LEU A 26 1.92 14.13 6.71
N ILE A 27 1.96 12.88 6.23
CA ILE A 27 2.12 11.69 7.11
C ILE A 27 3.45 11.76 7.89
N ILE A 28 4.54 12.16 7.22
CA ILE A 28 5.86 12.30 7.85
C ILE A 28 5.83 13.37 8.94
N ILE A 29 5.27 14.55 8.66
CA ILE A 29 5.17 15.65 9.63
C ILE A 29 4.31 15.23 10.82
N LEU A 30 3.17 14.58 10.58
CA LEU A 30 2.31 14.07 11.64
C LEU A 30 3.07 13.09 12.55
N ALA A 31 3.87 12.18 11.96
CA ALA A 31 4.71 11.26 12.73
C ALA A 31 5.78 12.01 13.56
N LEU A 32 6.43 13.04 13.00
CA LEU A 32 7.43 13.86 13.70
C LEU A 32 6.84 14.70 14.84
N VAL A 33 5.61 15.18 14.69
CA VAL A 33 4.88 15.96 15.71
C VAL A 33 4.41 15.08 16.89
N GLY A 34 4.57 13.76 16.80
CA GLY A 34 4.27 12.82 17.87
C GLY A 34 2.97 12.05 17.70
N LEU A 35 2.32 12.13 16.52
CA LEU A 35 1.22 11.24 16.18
C LEU A 35 1.79 9.87 15.78
N VAL A 36 2.15 9.07 16.78
CA VAL A 36 2.67 7.72 16.56
C VAL A 36 1.51 6.79 16.17
N LEU A 37 1.60 6.17 14.99
CA LEU A 37 0.66 5.14 14.56
C LEU A 37 0.77 3.93 15.50
N PRO A 38 -0.28 3.57 16.25
CA PRO A 38 -0.22 2.40 17.10
C PRO A 38 -0.10 1.17 16.23
N VAL A 39 0.92 0.36 16.49
CA VAL A 39 1.15 -0.90 15.77
C VAL A 39 0.31 -2.00 16.43
N PRO A 40 -0.73 -2.54 15.76
CA PRO A 40 -1.49 -3.64 16.30
C PRO A 40 -0.66 -4.93 16.26
N ALA A 41 -0.86 -5.78 17.27
CA ALA A 41 -0.21 -7.07 17.34
C ALA A 41 -1.06 -8.11 16.60
N PHE A 42 -0.47 -8.73 15.58
CA PHE A 42 -1.11 -9.81 14.82
C PHE A 42 -0.46 -11.17 15.04
N GLY A 43 0.57 -11.28 15.87
CA GLY A 43 1.27 -12.55 16.11
C GLY A 43 0.51 -13.51 17.03
N TRP A 44 0.26 -14.74 16.60
CA TRP A 44 -0.37 -15.78 17.42
C TRP A 44 0.14 -17.18 17.09
N GLN A 45 0.17 -18.07 18.09
CA GLN A 45 0.58 -19.48 17.92
C GLN A 45 -0.60 -20.44 18.00
N ASN A 46 -1.53 -20.20 18.94
CA ASN A 46 -2.68 -21.05 19.23
C ASN A 46 -3.98 -20.26 19.16
N GLY A 47 -5.11 -20.94 19.05
CA GLY A 47 -6.44 -20.30 19.00
C GLY A 47 -6.78 -19.47 20.25
N THR A 48 -6.21 -19.81 21.41
CA THR A 48 -6.32 -19.02 22.64
C THR A 48 -5.58 -17.68 22.52
N GLU A 49 -4.33 -17.68 22.05
CA GLU A 49 -3.56 -16.45 21.84
C GLU A 49 -4.15 -15.55 20.76
N LEU A 50 -4.82 -16.12 19.75
CA LEU A 50 -5.56 -15.34 18.75
C LEU A 50 -6.65 -14.50 19.42
N ILE A 51 -7.39 -15.09 20.36
CA ILE A 51 -8.45 -14.39 21.08
C ILE A 51 -7.84 -13.41 22.09
N ASP A 52 -6.89 -13.86 22.89
CA ASP A 52 -6.35 -13.11 24.03
C ASP A 52 -5.40 -11.99 23.65
N LYS A 53 -4.70 -12.09 22.51
CA LYS A 53 -3.74 -11.06 22.04
C LYS A 53 -4.31 -10.29 20.85
N VAL A 54 -4.73 -10.99 19.80
CA VAL A 54 -5.11 -10.35 18.52
C VAL A 54 -6.53 -9.77 18.60
N LEU A 55 -7.49 -10.48 19.19
CA LEU A 55 -8.86 -10.00 19.39
C LEU A 55 -9.09 -9.33 20.75
N SER A 56 -8.02 -9.05 21.50
CA SER A 56 -8.14 -8.29 22.75
C SER A 56 -8.71 -6.89 22.50
N VAL A 57 -9.50 -6.38 23.45
CA VAL A 57 -10.12 -5.05 23.35
C VAL A 57 -9.07 -3.97 23.09
N ASN A 58 -7.93 -4.04 23.78
CA ASN A 58 -6.83 -3.09 23.58
C ASN A 58 -6.24 -3.15 22.16
N ASN A 59 -6.11 -4.34 21.58
CA ASN A 59 -5.61 -4.47 20.22
C ASN A 59 -6.65 -4.02 19.18
N LEU A 60 -7.92 -4.34 19.41
CA LEU A 60 -9.01 -3.90 18.55
C LEU A 60 -9.14 -2.36 18.54
N LEU A 61 -8.94 -1.71 19.68
CA LEU A 61 -8.86 -0.25 19.77
C LEU A 61 -7.69 0.31 18.94
N LYS A 62 -6.52 -0.35 18.95
CA LYS A 62 -5.39 0.05 18.09
C LYS A 62 -5.72 -0.10 16.60
N ILE A 63 -6.38 -1.19 16.21
CA ILE A 63 -6.84 -1.43 14.83
C ILE A 63 -7.83 -0.33 14.40
N ILE A 64 -8.82 -0.01 15.25
CA ILE A 64 -9.79 1.05 14.95
C ILE A 64 -9.12 2.42 14.86
N TYR A 65 -8.20 2.73 15.78
CA TYR A 65 -7.47 4.00 15.74
C TYR A 65 -6.62 4.12 14.47
N GLN A 66 -5.90 3.06 14.09
CA GLN A 66 -5.15 3.01 12.84
C GLN A 66 -6.08 3.16 11.63
N PHE A 67 -7.22 2.46 11.63
CA PHE A 67 -8.23 2.58 10.58
C PHE A 67 -8.69 4.02 10.40
N LEU A 68 -9.04 4.71 11.49
CA LEU A 68 -9.47 6.11 11.45
C LEU A 68 -8.39 7.03 10.87
N LEU A 69 -7.13 6.84 11.28
CA LEU A 69 -6.03 7.66 10.76
C LEU A 69 -5.81 7.45 9.25
N VAL A 70 -5.74 6.20 8.80
CA VAL A 70 -5.53 5.94 7.37
C VAL A 70 -6.78 6.33 6.56
N LEU A 71 -7.98 6.19 7.13
CA LEU A 71 -9.22 6.67 6.51
C LEU A 71 -9.19 8.19 6.32
N VAL A 72 -8.78 8.97 7.34
CA VAL A 72 -8.66 10.43 7.22
C VAL A 72 -7.68 10.81 6.10
N VAL A 73 -6.52 10.15 6.03
CA VAL A 73 -5.55 10.37 4.95
C VAL A 73 -6.12 10.00 3.58
N ALA A 74 -6.81 8.86 3.47
CA ALA A 74 -7.45 8.43 2.23
C ALA A 74 -8.57 9.38 1.79
N LEU A 75 -9.37 9.90 2.72
CA LEU A 75 -10.41 10.90 2.45
C LEU A 75 -9.82 12.24 2.03
N MET A 76 -8.72 12.67 2.64
CA MET A 76 -7.98 13.85 2.19
C MET A 76 -7.46 13.65 0.76
N GLY A 77 -6.88 12.48 0.45
CA GLY A 77 -6.48 12.17 -0.93
C GLY A 77 -7.64 12.20 -1.90
N ALA A 78 -8.77 11.59 -1.56
CA ALA A 78 -9.97 11.62 -2.39
C ALA A 78 -10.51 13.06 -2.59
N LEU A 79 -10.46 13.91 -1.56
CA LEU A 79 -10.86 15.31 -1.63
C LEU A 79 -9.94 16.11 -2.58
N LEU A 80 -8.62 15.95 -2.45
CA LEU A 80 -7.63 16.66 -3.27
C LEU A 80 -7.69 16.22 -4.74
N LEU A 81 -7.94 14.93 -5.01
CA LEU A 81 -8.16 14.39 -6.36
C LEU A 81 -9.60 14.62 -6.86
N ARG A 82 -10.48 15.27 -6.07
CA ARG A 82 -11.90 15.52 -6.36
C ARG A 82 -12.69 14.26 -6.76
N LYS A 83 -12.32 13.11 -6.19
CA LYS A 83 -13.04 11.84 -6.39
C LYS A 83 -14.26 11.77 -5.47
N PRO A 84 -15.29 10.97 -5.81
CA PRO A 84 -16.49 10.85 -5.00
C PRO A 84 -16.16 10.27 -3.62
N ILE A 85 -16.18 11.13 -2.59
CA ILE A 85 -15.83 10.80 -1.20
C ILE A 85 -16.72 9.67 -0.66
N LYS A 86 -18.00 9.66 -1.03
CA LYS A 86 -18.96 8.62 -0.62
C LYS A 86 -18.47 7.24 -1.04
N THR A 87 -17.98 7.10 -2.27
CA THR A 87 -17.47 5.82 -2.79
C THR A 87 -16.25 5.36 -2.01
N TYR A 88 -15.31 6.27 -1.70
CA TYR A 88 -14.14 5.96 -0.88
C TYR A 88 -14.52 5.50 0.52
N LEU A 89 -15.53 6.13 1.14
CA LEU A 89 -15.98 5.79 2.48
C LEU A 89 -16.58 4.37 2.57
N TYR A 90 -17.14 3.83 1.49
CA TYR A 90 -17.64 2.44 1.46
C TYR A 90 -16.55 1.43 1.07
N VAL A 91 -15.68 1.80 0.12
CA VAL A 91 -14.66 0.90 -0.43
C VAL A 91 -13.49 0.72 0.54
N PHE A 92 -13.07 1.79 1.20
CA PHE A 92 -11.91 1.78 2.09
C PHE A 92 -12.07 0.85 3.30
N PRO A 93 -13.19 0.84 4.05
CA PRO A 93 -13.42 -0.14 5.11
C PRO A 93 -13.34 -1.59 4.62
N ALA A 94 -13.91 -1.88 3.45
CA ALA A 94 -13.89 -3.23 2.89
C ALA A 94 -12.45 -3.69 2.62
N ILE A 95 -11.63 -2.84 1.98
CA ILE A 95 -10.21 -3.15 1.72
C ILE A 95 -9.45 -3.29 3.04
N TYR A 96 -9.67 -2.38 3.99
CA TYR A 96 -8.98 -2.41 5.28
C TYR A 96 -9.27 -3.71 6.06
N ILE A 97 -10.53 -4.16 6.08
CA ILE A 97 -10.91 -5.43 6.69
C ILE A 97 -10.17 -6.60 6.01
N LEU A 98 -10.11 -6.62 4.68
CA LEU A 98 -9.36 -7.64 3.94
C LEU A 98 -7.86 -7.60 4.28
N SER A 99 -7.27 -6.42 4.43
CA SER A 99 -5.88 -6.25 4.85
C SER A 99 -5.65 -6.76 6.28
N VAL A 100 -6.56 -6.46 7.22
CA VAL A 100 -6.49 -6.98 8.59
C VAL A 100 -6.60 -8.50 8.61
N LEU A 101 -7.50 -9.09 7.82
CA LEU A 101 -7.60 -10.55 7.69
C LEU A 101 -6.29 -11.16 7.15
N ALA A 102 -5.69 -10.56 6.13
CA ALA A 102 -4.40 -11.00 5.61
C ALA A 102 -3.29 -10.91 6.67
N LEU A 103 -3.25 -9.85 7.47
CA LEU A 103 -2.30 -9.67 8.57
C LEU A 103 -2.50 -10.69 9.70
N ILE A 104 -3.75 -11.03 10.03
CA ILE A 104 -4.06 -12.06 11.02
C ILE A 104 -3.59 -13.42 10.53
N LEU A 105 -3.82 -13.77 9.26
CA LEU A 105 -3.38 -15.04 8.67
C LEU A 105 -1.85 -15.15 8.64
N ALA A 106 -1.17 -14.09 8.16
CA ALA A 106 0.29 -14.00 8.17
C ALA A 106 0.89 -13.95 9.57
N GLY A 107 0.09 -13.54 10.55
CA GLY A 107 0.43 -13.49 11.96
C GLY A 107 0.69 -14.84 12.62
N ASN A 108 0.20 -15.92 12.03
CA ASN A 108 0.32 -17.27 12.57
C ASN A 108 1.78 -17.75 12.58
N LYS A 109 2.22 -18.39 13.67
CA LYS A 109 3.61 -18.88 13.80
C LYS A 109 4.04 -19.87 12.72
N GLN A 110 3.17 -20.78 12.30
CA GLN A 110 3.50 -21.74 11.23
C GLN A 110 3.69 -21.03 9.91
N VAL A 111 2.82 -20.06 9.62
CA VAL A 111 2.89 -19.23 8.41
C VAL A 111 4.16 -18.37 8.39
N LYS A 112 4.52 -17.76 9.53
CA LYS A 112 5.79 -17.06 9.68
C LYS A 112 7.00 -17.97 9.54
N ALA A 113 6.92 -19.21 10.04
CA ALA A 113 8.00 -20.18 9.89
C ALA A 113 8.24 -20.56 8.41
N LEU A 114 7.21 -20.45 7.57
CA LEU A 114 7.32 -20.61 6.12
C LEU A 114 7.77 -19.33 5.39
N ASN A 115 8.11 -18.25 6.11
CA ASN A 115 8.44 -16.93 5.56
C ASN A 115 7.35 -16.35 4.64
N LEU A 116 6.08 -16.70 4.90
CA LEU A 116 4.97 -16.17 4.13
C LEU A 116 4.54 -14.81 4.69
N GLU A 117 4.86 -13.76 3.93
CA GLU A 117 4.53 -12.38 4.29
C GLU A 117 3.05 -12.04 4.10
N ALA A 118 2.57 -11.05 4.87
CA ALA A 118 1.20 -10.56 4.76
C ALA A 118 0.84 -10.06 3.35
N VAL A 119 1.84 -9.59 2.60
CA VAL A 119 1.69 -9.16 1.20
C VAL A 119 1.17 -10.32 0.33
N ILE A 120 1.69 -11.53 0.52
CA ILE A 120 1.29 -12.71 -0.25
C ILE A 120 -0.18 -13.04 0.03
N PHE A 121 -0.59 -13.08 1.31
CA PHE A 121 -1.98 -13.33 1.68
C PHE A 121 -2.93 -12.25 1.16
N SER A 122 -2.53 -10.98 1.22
CA SER A 122 -3.34 -9.88 0.70
C SER A 122 -3.58 -10.00 -0.81
N LEU A 123 -2.54 -10.38 -1.56
CA LEU A 123 -2.63 -10.62 -3.00
C LEU A 123 -3.49 -11.85 -3.30
N SER A 124 -3.27 -12.96 -2.59
CA SER A 124 -4.05 -14.19 -2.78
C SER A 124 -5.53 -13.97 -2.52
N ILE A 125 -5.89 -13.29 -1.42
CA ILE A 125 -7.28 -12.95 -1.11
C ILE A 125 -7.86 -12.02 -2.18
N GLY A 126 -7.12 -10.99 -2.58
CA GLY A 126 -7.55 -10.07 -3.64
C GLY A 126 -7.81 -10.78 -4.97
N LEU A 127 -6.92 -11.70 -5.36
CA LEU A 127 -7.06 -12.50 -6.58
C LEU A 127 -8.24 -13.45 -6.51
N LEU A 128 -8.42 -14.14 -5.38
CA LEU A 128 -9.58 -15.03 -5.15
C LEU A 128 -10.89 -14.25 -5.27
N ILE A 129 -11.00 -13.09 -4.62
CA ILE A 129 -12.20 -12.25 -4.70
C ILE A 129 -12.41 -11.75 -6.12
N GLY A 130 -11.37 -11.26 -6.80
CA GLY A 130 -11.46 -10.74 -8.15
C GLY A 130 -11.84 -11.79 -9.20
N ASN A 131 -11.49 -13.06 -8.96
CA ASN A 131 -11.82 -14.17 -9.86
C ASN A 131 -13.20 -14.78 -9.57
N VAL A 132 -13.63 -14.80 -8.31
CA VAL A 132 -14.93 -15.38 -7.90
C VAL A 132 -16.07 -14.38 -8.02
N PHE A 133 -15.82 -13.09 -7.72
CA PHE A 133 -16.84 -12.05 -7.68
C PHE A 133 -16.62 -10.98 -8.75
N LYS A 134 -17.69 -10.61 -9.47
CA LYS A 134 -17.69 -9.44 -10.35
C LYS A 134 -17.82 -8.17 -9.50
N LEU A 135 -16.69 -7.55 -9.17
CA LEU A 135 -16.63 -6.27 -8.48
C LEU A 135 -17.27 -5.15 -9.32
N PRO A 136 -18.18 -4.34 -8.76
CA PRO A 136 -18.86 -3.27 -9.49
C PRO A 136 -17.90 -2.13 -9.87
N GLU A 137 -18.23 -1.38 -10.92
CA GLU A 137 -17.35 -0.32 -11.47
C GLU A 137 -17.01 0.77 -10.46
N TRP A 138 -17.95 1.17 -9.60
CA TRP A 138 -17.70 2.16 -8.55
C TRP A 138 -16.64 1.69 -7.53
N PHE A 139 -16.59 0.38 -7.26
CA PHE A 139 -15.58 -0.19 -6.36
C PHE A 139 -14.21 -0.14 -7.01
N ARG A 140 -14.13 -0.50 -8.29
CA ARG A 140 -12.89 -0.45 -9.07
C ARG A 140 -12.39 0.99 -9.27
N ALA A 141 -13.27 1.94 -9.52
CA ALA A 141 -12.91 3.35 -9.71
C ALA A 141 -12.36 4.02 -8.43
N ALA A 142 -12.70 3.50 -7.25
CA ALA A 142 -12.16 3.97 -5.97
C ALA A 142 -10.79 3.36 -5.64
N LEU A 143 -10.42 2.23 -6.25
CA LEU A 143 -9.10 1.60 -6.13
C LEU A 143 -8.06 2.38 -6.96
N THR A 144 -7.64 3.55 -6.50
CA THR A 144 -6.55 4.31 -7.14
C THR A 144 -5.21 3.71 -6.69
N THR A 145 -4.84 2.58 -7.28
CA THR A 145 -3.61 1.84 -6.94
C THR A 145 -2.36 2.72 -7.08
N GLU A 146 -2.34 3.60 -8.08
CA GLU A 146 -1.25 4.55 -8.32
C GLU A 146 -1.01 5.49 -7.14
N LEU A 147 -2.06 6.11 -6.59
CA LEU A 147 -1.99 6.99 -5.42
C LEU A 147 -1.35 6.27 -4.22
N PHE A 148 -1.81 5.07 -3.90
CA PHE A 148 -1.31 4.30 -2.75
C PHE A 148 0.13 3.82 -2.96
N VAL A 149 0.48 3.37 -4.17
CA VAL A 149 1.84 2.93 -4.51
C VAL A 149 2.81 4.12 -4.45
N LYS A 150 2.44 5.28 -5.01
CA LYS A 150 3.28 6.47 -4.97
C LYS A 150 3.45 7.03 -3.55
N ILE A 151 2.40 7.04 -2.71
CA ILE A 151 2.52 7.42 -1.30
C ILE A 151 3.47 6.44 -0.59
N GLY A 152 3.32 5.14 -0.84
CA GLY A 152 4.22 4.11 -0.33
C GLY A 152 5.68 4.36 -0.73
N LEU A 153 5.94 4.71 -1.98
CA LEU A 153 7.29 5.04 -2.47
C LEU A 153 7.88 6.25 -1.73
N VAL A 154 7.09 7.32 -1.52
CA VAL A 154 7.53 8.50 -0.76
C VAL A 154 7.89 8.12 0.68
N LEU A 155 7.03 7.35 1.35
CA LEU A 155 7.28 6.89 2.72
C LEU A 155 8.49 5.97 2.81
N LEU A 156 8.62 4.99 1.90
CA LEU A 156 9.79 4.10 1.84
C LEU A 156 11.08 4.86 1.55
N GLY A 157 11.03 5.90 0.73
CA GLY A 157 12.17 6.79 0.46
C GLY A 157 12.67 7.50 1.72
N THR A 158 11.79 7.76 2.70
CA THR A 158 12.24 8.30 4.00
C THR A 158 12.88 7.26 4.91
N THR A 159 12.49 5.99 4.79
CA THR A 159 13.07 4.88 5.56
C THR A 159 14.43 4.46 5.01
N VAL A 160 14.59 4.46 3.69
CA VAL A 160 15.88 4.27 3.01
C VAL A 160 16.64 5.59 3.10
N ILE A 161 17.02 5.95 4.33
CA ILE A 161 17.76 7.18 4.56
C ILE A 161 19.06 7.05 3.77
N PHE A 162 19.40 8.11 3.07
CA PHE A 162 20.65 8.30 2.32
C PHE A 162 21.91 7.82 3.11
N SER A 163 21.83 7.76 4.44
CA SER A 163 22.85 7.20 5.33
C SER A 163 23.15 5.71 5.08
N ASP A 164 22.17 4.86 4.79
CA ASP A 164 22.41 3.45 4.48
C ASP A 164 23.05 3.29 3.09
N ILE A 165 22.66 4.14 2.14
CA ILE A 165 23.29 4.22 0.81
C ILE A 165 24.73 4.75 0.93
N LEU A 166 24.98 5.75 1.77
CA LEU A 166 26.34 6.29 2.02
C LEU A 166 27.22 5.30 2.79
N LYS A 167 26.67 4.54 3.75
CA LYS A 167 27.37 3.47 4.47
C LYS A 167 27.71 2.30 3.56
N ALA A 168 26.77 1.87 2.71
CA ALA A 168 27.02 0.85 1.70
C ALA A 168 27.93 1.37 0.57
N GLY A 169 27.92 2.69 0.34
CA GLY A 169 28.79 3.41 -0.56
C GLY A 169 28.78 2.85 -1.99
N LEU A 170 29.96 2.89 -2.63
CA LEU A 170 30.18 2.34 -3.96
C LEU A 170 29.99 0.80 -3.99
N LEU A 171 30.30 0.10 -2.90
CA LEU A 171 30.23 -1.37 -2.83
C LEU A 171 28.78 -1.88 -2.92
N GLY A 172 27.85 -1.23 -2.21
CA GLY A 172 26.43 -1.54 -2.30
C GLY A 172 25.84 -1.25 -3.68
N LEU A 173 26.27 -0.17 -4.33
CA LEU A 173 25.88 0.16 -5.71
C LEU A 173 26.37 -0.91 -6.71
N VAL A 174 27.63 -1.30 -6.61
CA VAL A 174 28.21 -2.37 -7.45
C VAL A 174 27.48 -3.68 -7.21
N GLN A 175 27.19 -4.03 -5.95
CA GLN A 175 26.43 -5.23 -5.61
C GLN A 175 25.02 -5.20 -6.24
N ALA A 176 24.28 -4.10 -6.11
CA ALA A 176 22.95 -3.96 -6.70
C ALA A 176 22.99 -4.13 -8.23
N LEU A 177 23.98 -3.54 -8.91
CA LEU A 177 24.19 -3.70 -10.35
C LEU A 177 24.49 -5.16 -10.72
N VAL A 178 25.41 -5.81 -10.02
CA VAL A 178 25.77 -7.22 -10.26
C VAL A 178 24.56 -8.13 -10.06
N VAL A 179 23.76 -7.91 -9.01
CA VAL A 179 22.54 -8.67 -8.75
C VAL A 179 21.53 -8.49 -9.88
N VAL A 180 21.28 -7.26 -10.33
CA VAL A 180 20.34 -6.99 -11.44
C VAL A 180 20.79 -7.68 -12.72
N ILE A 181 22.07 -7.57 -13.10
CA ILE A 181 22.62 -8.22 -14.31
C ILE A 181 22.52 -9.74 -14.19
N SER A 182 22.83 -10.28 -13.01
CA SER A 182 22.84 -11.73 -12.76
C SER A 182 21.44 -12.33 -12.80
N VAL A 183 20.45 -11.69 -12.15
CA VAL A 183 19.05 -12.10 -12.19
C VAL A 183 18.50 -12.02 -13.61
N TRP A 184 18.81 -10.94 -14.34
CA TRP A 184 18.39 -10.77 -15.73
C TRP A 184 18.95 -11.87 -16.64
N TYR A 185 20.25 -12.13 -16.57
CA TYR A 185 20.89 -13.14 -17.41
C TYR A 185 20.40 -14.56 -17.07
N PHE A 186 20.19 -14.85 -15.79
CA PHE A 186 19.63 -16.12 -15.35
C PHE A 186 18.20 -16.32 -15.84
N ALA A 187 17.34 -15.29 -15.72
CA ALA A 187 15.98 -15.34 -16.22
C ALA A 187 15.95 -15.53 -17.74
N PHE A 188 16.78 -14.79 -18.48
CA PHE A 188 16.92 -14.92 -19.93
C PHE A 188 17.39 -16.33 -20.34
N TRP A 189 18.43 -16.85 -19.67
CA TRP A 189 18.91 -18.22 -19.90
C TRP A 189 17.83 -19.27 -19.63
N LEU A 190 17.07 -19.10 -18.55
CA LEU A 190 15.97 -19.99 -18.20
C LEU A 190 14.84 -19.96 -19.24
N CYS A 191 14.41 -18.77 -19.68
CA CYS A 191 13.41 -18.62 -20.75
C CYS A 191 13.87 -19.29 -22.06
N LYS A 192 15.14 -19.09 -22.44
CA LYS A 192 15.74 -19.73 -23.62
C LYS A 192 15.78 -21.25 -23.51
N LYS A 193 16.10 -21.79 -22.32
CA LYS A 193 16.11 -23.23 -22.07
C LYS A 193 14.70 -23.84 -22.12
N LEU A 194 13.69 -23.09 -21.66
CA LEU A 194 12.30 -23.50 -21.67
C LEU A 194 11.59 -23.24 -23.01
N LYS A 195 12.30 -22.71 -24.02
CA LYS A 195 11.74 -22.35 -25.35
C LYS A 195 10.50 -21.46 -25.26
N VAL A 196 10.46 -20.56 -24.27
CA VAL A 196 9.36 -19.59 -24.09
C VAL A 196 9.49 -18.42 -25.08
N ASP A 197 10.63 -18.34 -25.78
CA ASP A 197 10.98 -17.28 -26.74
C ASP A 197 10.74 -17.71 -28.21
N GLU A 198 9.94 -18.77 -28.44
CA GLU A 198 9.29 -19.16 -29.71
C GLU A 198 7.77 -18.98 -29.58
#